data_AF-A0A239KTI6-F1
#
_entry.id   AF-A0A239KTI6-F1
#
_cell.length_a   1.000
_cell.length_b   1.000
_cell.length_c   1.000
_cell.angle_alpha   90.00
_cell.angle_beta   90.00
_cell.angle_gamma   90.00
#
_symmetry.space_group_name_H-M   'P 1'
#
loop_
_entity.id
_entity.type
_entity.pdbx_description
1 polymer ?
#
loop_
_entity_poly.entity_id
_entity_poly.type
_entity_poly.pdbx_seq_one_letter_code
_entity_poly.pdbx_strand_id
1 'polypeptide(L)'
;MLWLPQIVPLLKSRFPGLTDEQIRHAHAFAYGGSVIQDIGYYPFGSHYFSDLLHYVRTGDFVEQLIRDSTTPDEYAFALGALAHYCGDTIGHPFINQITADEYPALRKVYGQSVTYDQNSTAHLRTEFGFDVVGVANGVYSQEAYRDFIGFQVAKPLLERAFHETYGLKMSDVIRHEDLAIATYRYSVSSLIPKMTKVALVSYHDRIEQAHPGFDRTKFLYRFNRTEFNKQYGRQYKKPGIGTHVAGFFIRILPKIGPFKALQLSIPNSDEQTIYLRSVNATVDRYRLYLSKVHAKPADAPDDPAQAPVSTRPPFVPELADLDMDTGHPSDEGEYRLADRTHAHLLSDLATGRAQAPPELRQIMLTYYAHAATTNDELRKKPRKWKKVQTNLTKMEKQGTGNRE
;
A
#
# COMPACT_ATOMS: atom_id res chain seq x y z
N MET A 1 -1.07 -14.41 5.98
CA MET A 1 -0.55 -14.98 7.25
C MET A 1 -1.51 -14.80 8.42
N LEU A 2 -2.06 -13.60 8.67
CA LEU A 2 -2.89 -13.35 9.86
C LEU A 2 -4.43 -13.40 9.63
N TRP A 3 -4.89 -13.78 8.43
CA TRP A 3 -6.31 -13.85 8.09
C TRP A 3 -7.13 -14.70 9.07
N LEU A 4 -6.94 -16.02 9.05
CA LEU A 4 -7.65 -16.95 9.93
C LEU A 4 -7.35 -16.72 11.43
N PRO A 5 -6.08 -16.55 11.87
CA PRO A 5 -5.79 -16.51 13.30
C PRO A 5 -6.06 -15.16 13.98
N GLN A 6 -6.25 -14.05 13.24
CA GLN A 6 -6.43 -12.71 13.84
C GLN A 6 -7.60 -11.93 13.21
N ILE A 7 -7.64 -11.80 11.88
CA ILE A 7 -8.65 -10.97 11.19
C ILE A 7 -10.05 -11.60 11.26
N VAL A 8 -10.18 -12.91 11.04
CA VAL A 8 -11.49 -13.61 11.15
C VAL A 8 -12.09 -13.49 12.55
N PRO A 9 -11.33 -13.71 13.65
CA PRO A 9 -11.80 -13.41 15.00
C PRO A 9 -12.31 -11.97 15.18
N LEU A 10 -11.59 -10.97 14.66
CA LEU A 10 -12.02 -9.56 14.69
C LEU A 10 -13.34 -9.34 13.96
N LEU A 11 -13.48 -9.92 12.75
CA LEU A 11 -14.71 -9.84 11.96
C LEU A 11 -15.90 -10.47 12.69
N LYS A 12 -15.74 -11.69 13.22
CA LYS A 12 -16.79 -12.39 13.97
C LYS A 12 -17.16 -11.69 15.27
N SER A 13 -16.19 -11.07 15.94
CA SER A 13 -16.41 -10.32 17.17
C SER A 13 -17.21 -9.04 16.91
N ARG A 14 -16.90 -8.31 15.84
CA ARG A 14 -17.58 -7.05 15.50
C ARG A 14 -18.92 -7.25 14.78
N PHE A 15 -19.02 -8.28 13.96
CA PHE A 15 -20.21 -8.64 13.19
C PHE A 15 -20.64 -10.07 13.54
N PRO A 16 -21.36 -10.27 14.66
CA PRO A 16 -21.86 -11.59 15.03
C PRO A 16 -22.79 -12.17 13.96
N GLY A 17 -22.66 -13.47 13.68
CA GLY A 17 -23.53 -14.18 12.74
C GLY A 17 -23.06 -14.21 11.27
N LEU A 18 -21.84 -13.72 10.97
CA LEU A 18 -21.26 -13.89 9.64
C LEU A 18 -21.16 -15.37 9.25
N THR A 19 -21.67 -15.71 8.08
CA THR A 19 -21.50 -17.04 7.49
C THR A 19 -20.08 -17.22 6.96
N ASP A 20 -19.65 -18.47 6.78
CA ASP A 20 -18.35 -18.76 6.16
C ASP A 20 -18.23 -18.18 4.74
N GLU A 21 -19.36 -18.03 4.04
CA GLU A 21 -19.39 -17.37 2.73
C GLU A 21 -19.13 -15.87 2.82
N GLN A 22 -19.77 -15.19 3.77
CA GLN A 22 -19.52 -13.76 4.00
C GLN A 22 -18.08 -13.50 4.47
N ILE A 23 -17.51 -14.40 5.29
CA ILE A 23 -16.10 -14.31 5.70
C ILE A 23 -15.18 -14.48 4.49
N ARG A 24 -15.44 -15.47 3.62
CA ARG A 24 -14.67 -15.64 2.39
C ARG A 24 -14.78 -14.42 1.47
N HIS A 25 -15.97 -13.82 1.37
CA HIS A 25 -16.18 -12.59 0.61
C HIS A 25 -15.38 -11.40 1.18
N ALA A 26 -15.43 -11.18 2.49
CA ALA A 26 -14.67 -10.13 3.17
C ALA A 26 -13.15 -10.28 3.00
N HIS A 27 -12.63 -11.50 2.83
CA HIS A 27 -11.20 -11.72 2.55
C HIS A 27 -10.76 -11.04 1.24
N ALA A 28 -11.66 -10.89 0.27
CA ALA A 28 -11.40 -10.20 -1.00
C ALA A 28 -11.09 -8.71 -0.79
N PHE A 29 -11.80 -8.12 0.17
CA PHE A 29 -11.64 -6.75 0.60
C PHE A 29 -10.38 -6.56 1.45
N ALA A 30 -10.07 -7.49 2.36
CA ALA A 30 -8.80 -7.46 3.08
C ALA A 30 -7.60 -7.51 2.13
N TYR A 31 -7.66 -8.33 1.08
CA TYR A 31 -6.63 -8.36 0.06
C TYR A 31 -6.56 -7.04 -0.72
N GLY A 32 -7.70 -6.49 -1.15
CA GLY A 32 -7.72 -5.19 -1.84
C GLY A 32 -7.19 -4.04 -0.99
N GLY A 33 -7.48 -4.07 0.32
CA GLY A 33 -6.93 -3.13 1.30
C GLY A 33 -5.42 -3.28 1.47
N SER A 34 -4.88 -4.51 1.49
CA SER A 34 -3.44 -4.74 1.69
C SER A 34 -2.52 -4.25 0.57
N VAL A 35 -3.11 -3.71 -0.49
CA VAL A 35 -2.36 -3.15 -1.61
C VAL A 35 -2.96 -1.83 -2.09
N ILE A 36 -3.95 -1.24 -1.39
CA ILE A 36 -4.69 -0.09 -1.97
C ILE A 36 -3.82 1.14 -2.13
N GLN A 37 -2.89 1.38 -1.20
CA GLN A 37 -2.02 2.55 -1.21
C GLN A 37 -1.21 2.64 -2.51
N ASP A 38 -0.87 1.52 -3.14
CA ASP A 38 -0.10 1.44 -4.39
C ASP A 38 -0.90 1.74 -5.67
N ILE A 39 -2.23 1.83 -5.61
CA ILE A 39 -3.10 1.91 -6.81
C ILE A 39 -2.70 3.04 -7.76
N GLY A 40 -2.17 4.14 -7.22
CA GLY A 40 -1.74 5.32 -7.95
C GLY A 40 -0.53 5.12 -8.84
N TYR A 41 0.31 4.12 -8.56
CA TYR A 41 1.49 3.77 -9.36
C TYR A 41 1.16 2.86 -10.56
N TYR A 42 -0.11 2.45 -10.70
CA TYR A 42 -0.59 1.61 -11.80
C TYR A 42 -1.30 2.43 -12.89
N PRO A 43 -1.52 1.88 -14.11
CA PRO A 43 -2.13 2.61 -15.21
C PRO A 43 -3.47 3.24 -14.83
N PHE A 44 -3.67 4.51 -15.21
CA PHE A 44 -4.82 5.37 -14.87
C PHE A 44 -4.96 5.74 -13.38
N GLY A 45 -4.06 5.28 -12.52
CA GLY A 45 -3.89 5.80 -11.19
C GLY A 45 -3.31 7.23 -11.18
N SER A 46 -3.04 7.72 -9.98
CA SER A 46 -2.39 9.00 -9.76
C SER A 46 -1.24 8.80 -8.78
N HIS A 47 -0.01 9.06 -9.21
CA HIS A 47 1.14 9.02 -8.30
C HIS A 47 0.89 9.89 -7.07
N TYR A 48 0.29 11.07 -7.25
CA TYR A 48 -0.04 11.94 -6.13
C TYR A 48 -0.99 11.29 -5.11
N PHE A 49 -1.92 10.43 -5.55
CA PHE A 49 -2.76 9.66 -4.62
C PHE A 49 -1.90 8.69 -3.79
N SER A 50 -1.05 7.90 -4.44
CA SER A 50 -0.18 6.96 -3.73
C SER A 50 0.84 7.69 -2.86
N ASP A 51 1.47 8.75 -3.36
CA ASP A 51 2.42 9.56 -2.62
C ASP A 51 1.78 10.15 -1.33
N LEU A 52 0.51 10.58 -1.38
CA LEU A 52 -0.20 11.02 -0.17
C LEU A 52 -0.30 9.87 0.84
N LEU A 53 -0.75 8.70 0.38
CA LEU A 53 -0.96 7.53 1.24
C LEU A 53 0.35 6.91 1.76
N HIS A 54 1.48 7.18 1.13
CA HIS A 54 2.80 6.66 1.52
C HIS A 54 3.64 7.64 2.35
N TYR A 55 3.37 8.95 2.25
CA TYR A 55 4.28 9.95 2.82
C TYR A 55 3.60 11.03 3.65
N VAL A 56 2.27 11.19 3.60
CA VAL A 56 1.57 12.28 4.28
C VAL A 56 0.43 11.70 5.10
N ARG A 57 0.43 11.91 6.43
CA ARG A 57 -0.66 11.48 7.31
C ARG A 57 -1.02 9.99 7.13
N THR A 58 0.00 9.16 7.01
CA THR A 58 -0.13 7.74 6.62
C THR A 58 -0.81 6.90 7.68
N GLY A 59 -0.49 7.16 8.96
CA GLY A 59 -1.10 6.49 10.10
C GLY A 59 -2.55 6.96 10.23
N ASP A 60 -2.73 8.28 10.21
CA ASP A 60 -4.05 8.93 10.24
C ASP A 60 -5.00 8.38 9.18
N PHE A 61 -4.54 8.18 7.94
CA PHE A 61 -5.36 7.60 6.87
C PHE A 61 -5.87 6.19 7.19
N VAL A 62 -5.00 5.32 7.70
CA VAL A 62 -5.38 3.95 8.10
C VAL A 62 -6.32 3.98 9.31
N GLU A 63 -6.08 4.89 10.24
CA GLU A 63 -6.98 5.14 11.36
C GLU A 63 -8.39 5.52 10.90
N GLN A 64 -8.52 6.44 9.93
CA GLN A 64 -9.82 6.82 9.37
C GLN A 64 -10.52 5.63 8.71
N LEU A 65 -9.80 4.83 7.92
CA LEU A 65 -10.37 3.61 7.30
C LEU A 65 -10.93 2.67 8.37
N ILE A 66 -10.20 2.45 9.46
CA ILE A 66 -10.64 1.58 10.55
C ILE A 66 -11.85 2.22 11.24
N ARG A 67 -11.75 3.48 11.65
CA ARG A 67 -12.81 4.22 12.34
C ARG A 67 -14.15 4.21 11.59
N ASP A 68 -14.10 4.47 10.29
CA ASP A 68 -15.30 4.73 9.46
C ASP A 68 -15.84 3.47 8.78
N SER A 69 -15.25 2.32 9.05
CA SER A 69 -15.74 1.03 8.55
C SER A 69 -17.03 0.62 9.27
N THR A 70 -18.07 0.33 8.50
CA THR A 70 -19.42 0.02 9.01
C THR A 70 -19.93 -1.36 8.59
N THR A 71 -19.25 -2.01 7.65
CA THR A 71 -19.61 -3.35 7.16
C THR A 71 -18.44 -4.33 7.34
N PRO A 72 -18.70 -5.66 7.29
CA PRO A 72 -17.62 -6.66 7.30
C PRO A 72 -16.58 -6.44 6.20
N ASP A 73 -17.04 -6.03 5.01
CA ASP A 73 -16.19 -5.79 3.85
C ASP A 73 -15.32 -4.54 4.03
N GLU A 74 -15.93 -3.43 4.48
CA GLU A 74 -15.21 -2.19 4.82
C GLU A 74 -14.18 -2.42 5.94
N TYR A 75 -14.54 -3.19 6.97
CA TYR A 75 -13.64 -3.46 8.09
C TYR A 75 -12.50 -4.39 7.67
N ALA A 76 -12.78 -5.43 6.88
CA ALA A 76 -11.75 -6.28 6.31
C ALA A 76 -10.79 -5.47 5.42
N PHE A 77 -11.32 -4.58 4.58
CA PHE A 77 -10.54 -3.65 3.75
C PHE A 77 -9.62 -2.76 4.59
N ALA A 78 -10.13 -2.13 5.64
CA ALA A 78 -9.35 -1.29 6.54
C ALA A 78 -8.22 -2.07 7.25
N LEU A 79 -8.51 -3.29 7.73
CA LEU A 79 -7.50 -4.16 8.32
C LEU A 79 -6.46 -4.62 7.30
N GLY A 80 -6.84 -4.75 6.03
CA GLY A 80 -5.92 -4.92 4.91
C GLY A 80 -4.99 -3.73 4.75
N ALA A 81 -5.52 -2.51 4.69
CA ALA A 81 -4.71 -1.29 4.57
C ALA A 81 -3.72 -1.12 5.75
N LEU A 82 -4.09 -1.55 6.95
CA LEU A 82 -3.18 -1.64 8.10
C LEU A 82 -2.04 -2.64 7.88
N ALA A 83 -2.30 -3.77 7.20
CA ALA A 83 -1.26 -4.73 6.84
C ALA A 83 -0.25 -4.11 5.87
N HIS A 84 -0.72 -3.34 4.89
CA HIS A 84 0.14 -2.59 3.96
C HIS A 84 1.00 -1.56 4.72
N TYR A 85 0.38 -0.72 5.56
CA TYR A 85 1.11 0.24 6.39
C TYR A 85 2.23 -0.43 7.22
N CYS A 86 1.96 -1.58 7.85
CA CYS A 86 2.99 -2.32 8.57
C CYS A 86 4.06 -2.91 7.65
N GLY A 87 3.64 -3.41 6.48
CA GLY A 87 4.50 -4.01 5.48
C GLY A 87 5.53 -3.03 4.96
N ASP A 88 5.10 -1.82 4.61
CA ASP A 88 5.99 -0.88 3.95
C ASP A 88 6.91 -0.19 4.97
N THR A 89 6.34 0.35 6.06
CA THR A 89 7.11 1.05 7.11
C THR A 89 8.15 0.19 7.81
N ILE A 90 8.03 -1.14 7.74
CA ILE A 90 9.02 -2.07 8.30
C ILE A 90 9.84 -2.73 7.21
N GLY A 91 9.20 -3.17 6.12
CA GLY A 91 9.81 -3.93 5.04
C GLY A 91 10.77 -3.10 4.20
N HIS A 92 10.39 -1.88 3.80
CA HIS A 92 11.21 -1.03 2.95
C HIS A 92 12.57 -0.70 3.58
N PRO A 93 12.72 -0.40 4.89
CA PRO A 93 14.04 -0.27 5.52
C PRO A 93 14.99 -1.45 5.29
N PHE A 94 14.47 -2.69 5.33
CA PHE A 94 15.27 -3.88 5.02
C PHE A 94 15.56 -3.99 3.52
N ILE A 95 14.58 -3.69 2.66
CA ILE A 95 14.79 -3.67 1.20
C ILE A 95 15.82 -2.60 0.81
N ASN A 96 15.81 -1.43 1.44
CA ASN A 96 16.77 -0.36 1.21
C ASN A 96 18.19 -0.80 1.57
N GLN A 97 18.32 -1.54 2.69
CA GLN A 97 19.59 -2.14 3.09
C GLN A 97 20.06 -3.17 2.05
N ILE A 98 19.18 -4.09 1.65
CA ILE A 98 19.51 -5.14 0.67
C ILE A 98 19.86 -4.50 -0.69
N THR A 99 19.13 -3.47 -1.11
CA THR A 99 19.42 -2.71 -2.33
C THR A 99 20.80 -2.04 -2.25
N ALA A 100 21.22 -1.54 -1.08
CA ALA A 100 22.59 -1.05 -0.92
C ALA A 100 23.62 -2.19 -1.07
N ASP A 101 23.36 -3.35 -0.48
CA ASP A 101 24.26 -4.49 -0.55
C ASP A 101 24.38 -5.08 -1.98
N GLU A 102 23.26 -5.20 -2.70
CA GLU A 102 23.19 -5.70 -4.08
C GLU A 102 23.83 -4.75 -5.11
N TYR A 103 23.86 -3.44 -4.82
CA TYR A 103 24.34 -2.42 -5.75
C TYR A 103 25.49 -1.58 -5.17
N PRO A 104 26.74 -2.09 -5.14
CA PRO A 104 27.89 -1.41 -4.53
C PRO A 104 28.16 0.01 -5.03
N ALA A 105 27.84 0.29 -6.31
CA ALA A 105 27.97 1.63 -6.87
C ALA A 105 26.97 2.62 -6.24
N LEU A 106 25.75 2.18 -5.95
CA LEU A 106 24.74 2.99 -5.25
C LEU A 106 25.12 3.14 -3.78
N ARG A 107 25.57 2.06 -3.12
CA ARG A 107 26.07 2.11 -1.74
C ARG A 107 27.22 3.09 -1.54
N LYS A 108 28.11 3.22 -2.52
CA LYS A 108 29.20 4.22 -2.48
C LYS A 108 28.68 5.66 -2.44
N VAL A 109 27.52 5.93 -3.04
CA VAL A 109 26.94 7.28 -3.13
C VAL A 109 26.00 7.56 -1.95
N TYR A 110 25.17 6.60 -1.58
CA TYR A 110 24.07 6.79 -0.63
C TYR A 110 24.28 6.12 0.73
N GLY A 111 25.30 5.30 0.88
CA GLY A 111 25.60 4.58 2.12
C GLY A 111 24.85 3.26 2.23
N GLN A 112 24.59 2.82 3.47
CA GLN A 112 24.07 1.49 3.78
C GLN A 112 22.56 1.31 3.51
N SER A 113 21.89 2.34 3.01
CA SER A 113 20.47 2.33 2.69
C SER A 113 20.30 3.05 1.37
N VAL A 114 19.73 2.36 0.38
CA VAL A 114 19.39 2.94 -0.92
C VAL A 114 17.88 2.93 -1.04
N THR A 115 17.27 4.11 -0.96
CA THR A 115 15.82 4.30 -0.93
C THR A 115 15.19 4.25 -2.32
N TYR A 116 13.86 4.10 -2.37
CA TYR A 116 13.11 4.15 -3.63
C TYR A 116 13.32 5.45 -4.40
N ASP A 117 13.26 6.62 -3.75
CA ASP A 117 13.50 7.93 -4.40
C ASP A 117 14.92 8.04 -4.96
N GLN A 118 15.91 7.41 -4.33
CA GLN A 118 17.30 7.43 -4.80
C GLN A 118 17.48 6.55 -6.04
N ASN A 119 16.89 5.35 -6.08
CA ASN A 119 16.91 4.49 -7.26
C ASN A 119 15.76 3.48 -7.32
N SER A 120 14.60 3.94 -7.80
CA SER A 120 13.41 3.10 -7.97
C SER A 120 13.61 1.87 -8.86
N THR A 121 14.55 1.91 -9.81
CA THR A 121 14.83 0.74 -10.66
C THR A 121 15.56 -0.36 -9.91
N ALA A 122 16.56 -0.01 -9.10
CA ALA A 122 17.29 -0.98 -8.28
C ALA A 122 16.37 -1.55 -7.20
N HIS A 123 15.64 -0.67 -6.51
CA HIS A 123 14.67 -1.00 -5.47
C HIS A 123 13.63 -2.02 -5.97
N LEU A 124 12.93 -1.72 -7.07
CA LEU A 124 11.93 -2.61 -7.65
C LEU A 124 12.52 -3.95 -8.16
N ARG A 125 13.80 -3.98 -8.54
CA ARG A 125 14.48 -5.23 -8.96
C ARG A 125 14.78 -6.13 -7.76
N THR A 126 15.19 -5.53 -6.65
CA THR A 126 15.44 -6.23 -5.38
C THR A 126 14.14 -6.83 -4.85
N GLU A 127 13.07 -6.04 -4.76
CA GLU A 127 11.74 -6.50 -4.31
C GLU A 127 11.19 -7.62 -5.19
N PHE A 128 11.21 -7.43 -6.52
CA PHE A 128 10.71 -8.45 -7.43
C PHE A 128 11.56 -9.74 -7.41
N GLY A 129 12.83 -9.64 -7.02
CA GLY A 129 13.69 -10.80 -6.74
C GLY A 129 13.17 -11.64 -5.58
N PHE A 130 12.76 -11.00 -4.48
CA PHE A 130 12.15 -11.67 -3.33
C PHE A 130 10.78 -12.26 -3.66
N ASP A 131 9.94 -11.57 -4.43
CA ASP A 131 8.64 -12.11 -4.87
C ASP A 131 8.81 -13.43 -5.63
N VAL A 132 9.79 -13.47 -6.53
CA VAL A 132 10.14 -14.64 -7.32
C VAL A 132 10.60 -15.79 -6.42
N VAL A 133 11.54 -15.54 -5.49
CA VAL A 133 12.04 -16.58 -4.57
C VAL A 133 10.96 -17.05 -3.58
N GLY A 134 10.12 -16.14 -3.06
CA GLY A 134 9.00 -16.47 -2.20
C GLY A 134 7.98 -17.39 -2.88
N VAL A 135 7.65 -17.11 -4.15
CA VAL A 135 6.81 -17.99 -4.97
C VAL A 135 7.50 -19.33 -5.26
N ALA A 136 8.81 -19.33 -5.53
CA ALA A 136 9.58 -20.56 -5.74
C ALA A 136 9.55 -21.50 -4.52
N ASN A 137 9.66 -20.93 -3.32
CA ASN A 137 9.63 -21.65 -2.05
C ASN A 137 8.22 -22.05 -1.59
N GLY A 138 7.18 -21.76 -2.37
CA GLY A 138 5.81 -22.14 -2.07
C GLY A 138 5.18 -21.37 -0.91
N VAL A 139 5.78 -20.24 -0.51
CA VAL A 139 5.28 -19.36 0.57
C VAL A 139 3.89 -18.83 0.22
N TYR A 140 3.65 -18.56 -1.05
CA TYR A 140 2.31 -18.31 -1.58
C TYR A 140 1.65 -19.67 -1.83
N SER A 141 0.95 -20.18 -0.81
CA SER A 141 0.19 -21.41 -0.97
C SER A 141 -0.76 -21.26 -2.15
N GLN A 142 -0.81 -22.31 -2.96
CA GLN A 142 -1.61 -22.35 -4.16
C GLN A 142 -3.09 -22.09 -3.92
N GLU A 143 -3.61 -22.35 -2.72
CA GLU A 143 -5.01 -22.12 -2.37
C GLU A 143 -5.32 -20.63 -2.22
N ALA A 144 -4.46 -19.86 -1.54
CA ALA A 144 -4.59 -18.39 -1.44
C ALA A 144 -4.43 -17.70 -2.81
N TYR A 145 -3.67 -18.32 -3.71
CA TYR A 145 -3.43 -17.83 -5.07
C TYR A 145 -4.46 -18.35 -6.11
N ARG A 146 -5.04 -19.55 -5.92
CA ARG A 146 -6.01 -20.20 -6.82
C ARG A 146 -7.45 -19.79 -6.51
N ASP A 147 -7.74 -19.43 -5.25
CA ASP A 147 -9.02 -18.82 -4.86
C ASP A 147 -9.06 -17.30 -5.07
N PHE A 148 -8.00 -16.70 -5.67
CA PHE A 148 -7.78 -15.25 -5.88
C PHE A 148 -9.01 -14.41 -5.55
N ILE A 149 -9.17 -14.15 -4.25
CA ILE A 149 -10.43 -13.78 -3.64
C ILE A 149 -10.73 -12.39 -4.16
N GLY A 150 -11.61 -12.31 -5.17
CA GLY A 150 -11.50 -11.31 -6.23
C GLY A 150 -11.26 -9.91 -5.67
N PHE A 151 -10.07 -9.35 -5.89
CA PHE A 151 -9.66 -8.03 -5.38
C PHE A 151 -10.86 -7.06 -5.36
N GLN A 152 -11.29 -6.69 -4.17
CA GLN A 152 -12.39 -5.75 -3.97
C GLN A 152 -11.88 -4.50 -3.27
N VAL A 153 -12.43 -3.37 -3.68
CA VAL A 153 -12.15 -2.07 -3.05
C VAL A 153 -13.44 -1.61 -2.39
N ALA A 154 -13.37 -1.31 -1.10
CA ALA A 154 -14.45 -0.64 -0.39
C ALA A 154 -14.48 0.85 -0.77
N LYS A 155 -14.81 1.14 -2.03
CA LYS A 155 -14.67 2.47 -2.64
C LYS A 155 -15.35 3.59 -1.82
N PRO A 156 -16.60 3.43 -1.31
CA PRO A 156 -17.20 4.46 -0.49
C PRO A 156 -16.43 4.77 0.80
N LEU A 157 -15.84 3.75 1.46
CA LEU A 157 -15.00 3.96 2.63
C LEU A 157 -13.71 4.69 2.25
N LEU A 158 -13.05 4.23 1.17
CA LEU A 158 -11.82 4.83 0.66
C LEU A 158 -11.98 6.32 0.37
N GLU A 159 -13.08 6.71 -0.28
CA GLU A 159 -13.40 8.11 -0.59
C GLU A 159 -13.61 8.96 0.66
N ARG A 160 -14.35 8.45 1.65
CA ARG A 160 -14.57 9.16 2.92
C ARG A 160 -13.27 9.36 3.67
N ALA A 161 -12.52 8.28 3.92
CA ALA A 161 -11.25 8.36 4.63
C ALA A 161 -10.24 9.27 3.90
N PHE A 162 -10.15 9.19 2.58
CA PHE A 162 -9.27 10.07 1.80
C PHE A 162 -9.65 11.54 1.95
N HIS A 163 -10.95 11.85 1.89
CA HIS A 163 -11.43 13.22 2.08
C HIS A 163 -11.19 13.73 3.50
N GLU A 164 -11.43 12.90 4.52
CA GLU A 164 -11.20 13.26 5.92
C GLU A 164 -9.72 13.49 6.23
N THR A 165 -8.82 12.69 5.64
CA THR A 165 -7.38 12.85 5.85
C THR A 165 -6.78 14.02 5.07
N TYR A 166 -7.20 14.26 3.83
CA TYR A 166 -6.51 15.21 2.94
C TYR A 166 -7.35 16.43 2.53
N GLY A 167 -8.63 16.47 2.89
CA GLY A 167 -9.57 17.51 2.44
C GLY A 167 -9.82 17.49 0.93
N LEU A 168 -9.42 16.42 0.24
CA LEU A 168 -9.51 16.26 -1.21
C LEU A 168 -10.58 15.22 -1.55
N LYS A 169 -11.37 15.46 -2.60
CA LYS A 169 -12.17 14.38 -3.17
C LYS A 169 -11.24 13.47 -3.96
N MET A 170 -11.42 12.16 -3.82
CA MET A 170 -10.62 11.18 -4.56
C MET A 170 -10.69 11.42 -6.08
N SER A 171 -11.86 11.81 -6.59
CA SER A 171 -12.09 12.12 -8.01
C SER A 171 -11.36 13.36 -8.52
N ASP A 172 -10.96 14.28 -7.64
CA ASP A 172 -10.12 15.42 -8.01
C ASP A 172 -8.64 15.02 -8.20
N VAL A 173 -8.26 13.82 -7.72
CA VAL A 173 -6.90 13.28 -7.76
C VAL A 173 -6.79 12.12 -8.76
N ILE A 174 -7.74 11.18 -8.75
CA ILE A 174 -7.88 10.06 -9.69
C ILE A 174 -9.09 10.33 -10.58
N ARG A 175 -8.86 10.77 -11.82
CA ARG A 175 -9.95 11.17 -12.74
C ARG A 175 -10.89 10.05 -13.17
N HIS A 176 -10.37 8.81 -13.23
CA HIS A 176 -11.11 7.63 -13.69
C HIS A 176 -10.99 6.51 -12.66
N GLU A 177 -11.55 6.73 -11.47
CA GLU A 177 -11.41 5.83 -10.31
C GLU A 177 -11.74 4.37 -10.65
N ASP A 178 -12.87 4.11 -11.30
CA ASP A 178 -13.28 2.73 -11.61
C ASP A 178 -12.34 2.08 -12.62
N LEU A 179 -11.80 2.86 -13.56
CA LEU A 179 -10.82 2.38 -14.52
C LEU A 179 -9.48 2.08 -13.82
N ALA A 180 -9.04 2.96 -12.92
CA ALA A 180 -7.84 2.77 -12.12
C ALA A 180 -7.96 1.52 -11.23
N ILE A 181 -9.09 1.34 -10.55
CA ILE A 181 -9.39 0.14 -9.76
C ILE A 181 -9.41 -1.11 -10.65
N ALA A 182 -10.00 -1.04 -11.85
CA ALA A 182 -10.07 -2.18 -12.76
C ALA A 182 -8.70 -2.57 -13.35
N THR A 183 -7.88 -1.60 -13.76
CA THR A 183 -6.53 -1.87 -14.26
C THR A 183 -5.60 -2.32 -13.16
N TYR A 184 -5.77 -1.79 -11.95
CA TYR A 184 -5.01 -2.24 -10.80
C TYR A 184 -5.35 -3.68 -10.42
N ARG A 185 -6.64 -3.99 -10.31
CA ARG A 185 -7.15 -5.36 -10.17
C ARG A 185 -6.54 -6.28 -11.20
N TYR A 186 -6.55 -5.91 -12.48
CA TYR A 186 -5.97 -6.73 -13.55
C TYR A 186 -4.46 -6.92 -13.37
N SER A 187 -3.74 -5.86 -12.97
CA SER A 187 -2.29 -5.89 -12.81
C SER A 187 -1.88 -6.84 -11.68
N VAL A 188 -2.50 -6.72 -10.52
CA VAL A 188 -2.21 -7.53 -9.34
C VAL A 188 -2.72 -8.97 -9.50
N SER A 189 -3.93 -9.16 -10.03
CA SER A 189 -4.55 -10.50 -10.14
C SER A 189 -4.13 -11.32 -11.34
N SER A 190 -3.55 -10.70 -12.37
CA SER A 190 -3.24 -11.39 -13.62
C SER A 190 -1.84 -11.09 -14.13
N LEU A 191 -1.47 -9.81 -14.26
CA LEU A 191 -0.24 -9.45 -14.94
C LEU A 191 1.00 -9.83 -14.12
N ILE A 192 1.08 -9.39 -12.87
CA ILE A 192 2.19 -9.72 -11.95
C ILE A 192 2.36 -11.24 -11.83
N PRO A 193 1.31 -12.03 -11.52
CA PRO A 193 1.40 -13.50 -11.53
C PRO A 193 2.02 -14.12 -12.78
N LYS A 194 1.61 -13.65 -13.96
CA LYS A 194 2.16 -14.12 -15.24
C LYS A 194 3.63 -13.74 -15.38
N MET A 195 3.99 -12.52 -15.00
CA MET A 195 5.37 -12.04 -15.03
C MET A 195 6.25 -12.81 -14.05
N THR A 196 5.79 -13.10 -12.83
CA THR A 196 6.51 -13.94 -11.85
C THR A 196 6.74 -15.35 -12.41
N LYS A 197 5.75 -15.94 -13.09
CA LYS A 197 5.93 -17.24 -13.77
C LYS A 197 6.99 -17.18 -14.88
N VAL A 198 7.00 -16.12 -15.68
CA VAL A 198 8.02 -15.92 -16.73
C VAL A 198 9.41 -15.73 -16.11
N ALA A 199 9.52 -14.95 -15.04
CA ALA A 199 10.74 -14.75 -14.28
C ALA A 199 11.29 -16.08 -13.73
N LEU A 200 10.47 -16.86 -13.03
CA LEU A 200 10.87 -18.18 -12.50
C LEU A 200 11.40 -19.12 -13.57
N VAL A 201 10.78 -19.12 -14.75
CA VAL A 201 11.25 -19.91 -15.89
C VAL A 201 12.57 -19.38 -16.44
N SER A 202 12.72 -18.06 -16.53
CA SER A 202 13.88 -17.42 -17.16
C SER A 202 15.12 -17.41 -16.25
N TYR A 203 14.90 -17.48 -14.92
CA TYR A 203 15.95 -17.41 -13.90
C TYR A 203 16.24 -18.74 -13.22
N HIS A 204 15.69 -19.85 -13.75
CA HIS A 204 15.79 -21.20 -13.18
C HIS A 204 17.19 -21.53 -12.66
N ASP A 205 18.22 -21.46 -13.52
CA ASP A 205 19.56 -21.92 -13.16
C ASP A 205 20.19 -21.05 -12.07
N ARG A 206 19.89 -19.75 -12.05
CA ARG A 206 20.33 -18.83 -10.99
C ARG A 206 19.62 -19.11 -9.67
N ILE A 207 18.33 -19.44 -9.73
CA ILE A 207 17.54 -19.82 -8.55
C ILE A 207 18.02 -21.17 -8.02
N GLU A 208 18.31 -22.15 -8.86
CA GLU A 208 18.85 -23.46 -8.45
C GLU A 208 20.27 -23.33 -7.86
N GLN A 209 21.11 -22.45 -8.42
CA GLN A 209 22.43 -22.15 -7.86
C GLN A 209 22.35 -21.50 -6.48
N ALA A 210 21.42 -20.56 -6.29
CA ALA A 210 21.17 -19.96 -4.98
C ALA A 210 20.42 -20.91 -4.02
N HIS A 211 19.63 -21.85 -4.56
CA HIS A 211 18.74 -22.77 -3.84
C HIS A 211 18.75 -24.19 -4.46
N PRO A 212 19.72 -25.03 -4.06
CA PRO A 212 19.75 -26.42 -4.50
C PRO A 212 18.45 -27.16 -4.12
N GLY A 213 17.74 -27.71 -5.12
CA GLY A 213 16.49 -28.47 -4.92
C GLY A 213 15.21 -27.84 -5.46
N PHE A 214 15.29 -26.70 -6.16
CA PHE A 214 14.14 -26.11 -6.88
C PHE A 214 13.66 -27.02 -8.02
N ASP A 215 12.39 -27.46 -7.98
CA ASP A 215 11.79 -28.33 -9.01
C ASP A 215 10.82 -27.52 -9.91
N ARG A 216 11.36 -27.04 -11.04
CA ARG A 216 10.61 -26.31 -12.08
C ARG A 216 9.38 -27.04 -12.58
N THR A 217 9.47 -28.36 -12.71
CA THR A 217 8.41 -29.18 -13.31
C THR A 217 7.26 -29.32 -12.32
N LYS A 218 7.54 -29.56 -11.04
CA LYS A 218 6.51 -29.53 -9.98
C LYS A 218 5.85 -28.16 -9.88
N PHE A 219 6.60 -27.07 -9.98
CA PHE A 219 6.04 -25.72 -9.95
C PHE A 219 5.12 -25.42 -11.15
N LEU A 220 5.59 -25.65 -12.39
CA LEU A 220 4.79 -25.42 -13.60
C LEU A 220 3.57 -26.33 -13.65
N TYR A 221 3.71 -27.58 -13.21
CA TYR A 221 2.61 -28.55 -13.08
C TYR A 221 1.55 -28.08 -12.08
N ARG A 222 1.98 -27.65 -10.89
CA ARG A 222 1.14 -27.03 -9.85
C ARG A 222 0.38 -25.81 -10.41
N PHE A 223 1.00 -25.03 -11.28
CA PHE A 223 0.36 -23.88 -11.94
C PHE A 223 -0.59 -24.25 -13.10
N ASN A 224 -0.36 -25.36 -13.81
CA ASN A 224 -1.02 -25.65 -15.09
C ASN A 224 -2.17 -26.67 -14.99
N ARG A 225 -2.25 -27.47 -13.93
CA ARG A 225 -3.28 -28.52 -13.82
C ARG A 225 -4.47 -28.06 -12.95
N THR A 226 -5.62 -27.93 -13.63
CA THR A 226 -6.99 -28.14 -13.08
C THR A 226 -7.56 -27.11 -12.10
N GLU A 227 -8.11 -25.97 -12.60
CA GLU A 227 -9.33 -25.35 -12.00
C GLU A 227 -10.00 -24.23 -12.82
N PHE A 228 -9.32 -23.61 -13.79
CA PHE A 228 -9.93 -22.56 -14.63
C PHE A 228 -11.21 -23.03 -15.35
N ASN A 229 -11.28 -24.31 -15.75
CA ASN A 229 -12.43 -24.87 -16.45
C ASN A 229 -13.50 -25.49 -15.54
N LYS A 230 -13.24 -25.66 -14.23
CA LYS A 230 -14.19 -26.29 -13.29
C LYS A 230 -15.03 -25.28 -12.51
N GLN A 231 -14.52 -24.08 -12.24
CA GLN A 231 -15.19 -23.06 -11.42
C GLN A 231 -16.00 -22.02 -12.23
N TYR A 232 -15.64 -21.80 -13.51
CA TYR A 232 -16.31 -20.85 -14.40
C TYR A 232 -17.19 -21.56 -15.45
N GLY A 233 -18.09 -22.46 -15.04
CA GLY A 233 -19.06 -23.11 -15.95
C GLY A 233 -19.67 -22.12 -16.96
N ARG A 234 -20.17 -22.62 -18.11
CA ARG A 234 -20.52 -21.97 -19.41
C ARG A 234 -21.33 -20.63 -19.43
N GLN A 235 -21.22 -19.76 -18.44
CA GLN A 235 -21.88 -18.47 -18.28
C GLN A 235 -20.88 -17.30 -18.14
N TYR A 236 -19.62 -17.50 -18.52
CA TYR A 236 -18.77 -16.37 -18.86
C TYR A 236 -19.31 -15.72 -20.15
N LYS A 237 -19.96 -14.56 -20.03
CA LYS A 237 -20.26 -13.71 -21.19
C LYS A 237 -18.94 -13.39 -21.88
N LYS A 238 -18.82 -13.83 -23.13
CA LYS A 238 -17.68 -13.53 -24.03
C LYS A 238 -17.29 -12.05 -23.91
N PRO A 239 -16.00 -11.73 -23.96
CA PRO A 239 -15.53 -10.36 -23.80
C PRO A 239 -16.16 -9.44 -24.85
N GLY A 240 -16.83 -8.40 -24.37
CA GLY A 240 -17.22 -7.24 -25.18
C GLY A 240 -16.02 -6.32 -25.45
N ILE A 241 -16.31 -5.17 -26.06
CA ILE A 241 -15.42 -4.18 -26.68
C ILE A 241 -14.17 -3.77 -25.85
N GLY A 242 -14.14 -4.01 -24.53
CA GLY A 242 -12.99 -3.79 -23.64
C GLY A 242 -11.76 -4.67 -23.87
N THR A 243 -11.80 -5.68 -24.75
CA THR A 243 -10.62 -6.49 -25.13
C THR A 243 -9.63 -5.73 -26.02
N HIS A 244 -10.07 -4.68 -26.70
CA HIS A 244 -9.17 -3.82 -27.48
C HIS A 244 -8.32 -2.90 -26.59
N VAL A 245 -8.79 -2.60 -25.36
CA VAL A 245 -8.03 -1.82 -24.37
C VAL A 245 -6.88 -2.66 -23.80
N ALA A 246 -7.13 -3.92 -23.42
CA ALA A 246 -6.08 -4.82 -22.93
C ALA A 246 -4.99 -5.12 -23.98
N GLY A 247 -5.36 -5.26 -25.27
CA GLY A 247 -4.42 -5.43 -26.38
C GLY A 247 -3.60 -4.17 -26.70
N PHE A 248 -4.14 -2.98 -26.43
CA PHE A 248 -3.44 -1.70 -26.54
C PHE A 248 -2.39 -1.53 -25.42
N PHE A 249 -2.65 -2.05 -24.21
CA PHE A 249 -1.70 -2.03 -23.08
C PHE A 249 -0.46 -2.92 -23.26
N ILE A 250 -0.59 -4.05 -23.96
CA ILE A 250 0.57 -4.88 -24.35
C ILE A 250 1.43 -4.18 -25.43
N ARG A 251 0.84 -3.26 -26.20
CA ARG A 251 1.51 -2.53 -27.28
C ARG A 251 2.07 -1.17 -26.87
N ILE A 252 1.53 -0.56 -25.80
CA ILE A 252 2.13 0.58 -25.08
C ILE A 252 2.91 0.04 -23.87
N LEU A 253 3.75 -0.96 -24.11
CA LEU A 253 4.80 -1.29 -23.17
C LEU A 253 5.95 -0.29 -23.40
N PRO A 254 6.15 0.71 -22.51
CA PRO A 254 7.23 1.65 -22.70
C PRO A 254 8.57 0.91 -22.50
N LYS A 255 9.62 1.32 -23.21
CA LYS A 255 11.02 0.90 -22.90
C LYS A 255 11.53 1.49 -21.56
N ILE A 256 10.62 1.93 -20.69
CA ILE A 256 10.80 2.63 -19.42
C ILE A 256 9.73 2.07 -18.46
N GLY A 257 10.12 1.64 -17.25
CA GLY A 257 9.21 0.97 -16.29
C GLY A 257 9.38 -0.57 -16.22
N PRO A 258 8.43 -1.32 -15.64
CA PRO A 258 8.60 -2.66 -15.00
C PRO A 258 9.17 -3.78 -15.90
N PHE A 259 9.34 -3.55 -17.19
CA PHE A 259 9.99 -4.49 -18.12
C PHE A 259 11.53 -4.36 -18.15
N LYS A 260 12.10 -3.32 -17.52
CA LYS A 260 13.54 -3.25 -17.19
C LYS A 260 13.91 -4.09 -15.96
N ALA A 261 12.92 -4.50 -15.16
CA ALA A 261 13.08 -5.38 -14.00
C ALA A 261 13.33 -6.85 -14.39
N LEU A 262 13.35 -7.15 -15.70
CA LEU A 262 13.78 -8.46 -16.23
C LEU A 262 15.29 -8.71 -16.11
N GLN A 263 16.05 -7.82 -15.47
CA GLN A 263 17.36 -8.12 -14.86
C GLN A 263 17.16 -8.18 -13.34
N LEU A 264 16.60 -9.30 -12.89
CA LEU A 264 16.38 -9.56 -11.48
C LEU A 264 17.71 -9.67 -10.76
N SER A 265 17.78 -9.07 -9.57
CA SER A 265 18.68 -9.59 -8.55
C SER A 265 17.98 -10.79 -7.92
N ILE A 266 18.67 -11.94 -7.88
CA ILE A 266 18.16 -13.12 -7.20
C ILE A 266 18.82 -13.10 -5.83
N PRO A 267 18.04 -12.95 -4.75
CA PRO A 267 18.61 -12.76 -3.44
C PRO A 267 19.41 -13.99 -2.99
N ASN A 268 20.55 -13.78 -2.37
CA ASN A 268 21.35 -14.83 -1.76
C ASN A 268 20.82 -15.25 -0.37
N SER A 269 21.48 -16.19 0.30
CA SER A 269 21.04 -16.73 1.59
C SER A 269 20.99 -15.69 2.72
N ASP A 270 21.95 -14.77 2.74
CA ASP A 270 22.05 -13.74 3.77
C ASP A 270 20.95 -12.70 3.57
N GLU A 271 20.73 -12.28 2.32
CA GLU A 271 19.65 -11.37 1.91
C GLU A 271 18.27 -11.96 2.22
N GLN A 272 18.07 -13.27 2.01
CA GLN A 272 16.84 -13.96 2.43
C GLN A 272 16.67 -14.03 3.93
N THR A 273 17.75 -14.18 4.69
CA THR A 273 17.68 -14.14 6.15
C THR A 273 17.24 -12.75 6.63
N ILE A 274 17.71 -11.69 5.98
CA ILE A 274 17.28 -10.31 6.24
C ILE A 274 15.81 -10.12 5.86
N TYR A 275 15.38 -10.62 4.69
CA TYR A 275 13.99 -10.56 4.25
C TYR A 275 13.03 -11.36 5.15
N LEU A 276 13.40 -12.56 5.59
CA LEU A 276 12.58 -13.32 6.54
C LEU A 276 12.44 -12.59 7.89
N ARG A 277 13.50 -11.88 8.32
CA ARG A 277 13.44 -11.01 9.49
C ARG A 277 12.47 -9.85 9.27
N SER A 278 12.46 -9.22 8.10
CA SER A 278 11.53 -8.15 7.78
C SER A 278 10.08 -8.63 7.79
N VAL A 279 9.80 -9.79 7.20
CA VAL A 279 8.48 -10.42 7.20
C VAL A 279 8.02 -10.74 8.63
N ASN A 280 8.89 -11.33 9.46
CA ASN A 280 8.56 -11.63 10.86
C ASN A 280 8.28 -10.36 11.66
N ALA A 281 9.13 -9.33 11.54
CA ALA A 281 8.94 -8.04 12.21
C ALA A 281 7.63 -7.35 11.78
N THR A 282 7.31 -7.42 10.49
CA THR A 282 6.04 -6.92 9.92
C THR A 282 4.86 -7.65 10.54
N VAL A 283 4.88 -8.98 10.56
CA VAL A 283 3.81 -9.81 11.12
C VAL A 283 3.63 -9.55 12.61
N ASP A 284 4.71 -9.39 13.37
CA ASP A 284 4.65 -9.10 14.80
C ASP A 284 4.08 -7.71 15.09
N ARG A 285 4.50 -6.69 14.34
CA ARG A 285 3.90 -5.34 14.46
C ARG A 285 2.44 -5.34 14.07
N TYR A 286 2.10 -5.99 12.96
CA TYR A 286 0.71 -6.08 12.52
C TYR A 286 -0.16 -6.80 13.56
N ARG A 287 0.33 -7.90 14.15
CA ARG A 287 -0.35 -8.59 15.26
C ARG A 287 -0.57 -7.67 16.46
N LEU A 288 0.43 -6.86 16.83
CA LEU A 288 0.29 -5.88 17.91
C LEU A 288 -0.81 -4.86 17.61
N TYR A 289 -0.84 -4.27 16.41
CA TYR A 289 -1.90 -3.32 16.06
C TYR A 289 -3.28 -3.99 15.98
N LEU A 290 -3.39 -5.20 15.43
CA LEU A 290 -4.65 -5.96 15.43
C LEU A 290 -5.16 -6.23 16.86
N SER A 291 -4.28 -6.53 17.82
CA SER A 291 -4.69 -6.69 19.22
C SER A 291 -5.19 -5.40 19.86
N LYS A 292 -4.64 -4.25 19.44
CA LYS A 292 -5.13 -2.93 19.89
C LYS A 292 -6.52 -2.66 19.31
N VAL A 293 -6.73 -2.91 18.02
CA VAL A 293 -8.05 -2.80 17.38
C VAL A 293 -9.11 -3.66 18.09
N HIS A 294 -8.71 -4.81 18.65
CA HIS A 294 -9.59 -5.70 19.41
C HIS A 294 -9.96 -5.17 20.81
N ALA A 295 -9.08 -4.40 21.45
CA ALA A 295 -9.17 -4.12 22.87
C ALA A 295 -10.29 -3.11 23.18
N LYS A 296 -11.35 -3.57 23.85
CA LYS A 296 -12.24 -2.68 24.62
C LYS A 296 -11.38 -2.11 25.77
N PRO A 297 -11.28 -0.77 25.96
CA PRO A 297 -10.58 -0.19 27.10
C PRO A 297 -11.16 -0.75 28.41
N ALA A 298 -10.31 -1.05 29.39
CA ALA A 298 -10.71 -1.57 30.70
C ALA A 298 -11.71 -0.65 31.44
N ASP A 299 -11.68 0.65 31.09
CA ASP A 299 -12.46 1.70 31.72
C ASP A 299 -13.68 2.12 30.85
N ALA A 300 -13.91 1.46 29.71
CA ALA A 300 -15.08 1.74 28.90
C ALA A 300 -16.33 1.27 29.66
N PRO A 301 -17.29 2.17 29.96
CA PRO A 301 -18.44 1.81 30.77
C PRO A 301 -19.17 0.61 30.19
N ASP A 302 -19.52 -0.34 31.04
CA ASP A 302 -20.56 -1.31 30.73
C ASP A 302 -21.89 -0.57 30.76
N ASP A 303 -22.27 0.05 29.65
CA ASP A 303 -23.66 0.43 29.42
C ASP A 303 -24.18 -0.02 28.03
N PRO A 304 -25.16 -0.95 28.01
CA PRO A 304 -25.90 -1.39 26.84
C PRO A 304 -27.05 -0.43 26.46
N ALA A 305 -26.75 0.83 26.12
CA ALA A 305 -27.76 1.69 25.49
C ALA A 305 -27.84 1.44 23.97
N GLN A 306 -28.67 0.45 23.60
CA GLN A 306 -29.52 0.40 22.39
C GLN A 306 -28.92 0.70 20.99
N ALA A 307 -27.69 0.27 20.71
CA ALA A 307 -27.21 0.15 19.34
C ALA A 307 -26.63 -1.26 19.12
N PRO A 308 -26.96 -1.98 18.03
CA PRO A 308 -26.38 -3.29 17.77
C PRO A 308 -24.84 -3.20 17.75
N VAL A 309 -24.15 -4.20 18.29
CA VAL A 309 -22.68 -4.24 18.39
C VAL A 309 -21.99 -3.91 17.05
N SER A 310 -22.65 -4.20 15.93
CA SER A 310 -22.21 -3.88 14.56
C SER A 310 -22.13 -2.39 14.22
N THR A 311 -22.65 -1.47 15.03
CA THR A 311 -22.65 -0.02 14.76
C THR A 311 -21.71 0.77 15.67
N ARG A 312 -20.97 0.11 16.56
CA ARG A 312 -19.94 0.80 17.36
C ARG A 312 -18.68 1.01 16.51
N PRO A 313 -18.04 2.19 16.58
CA PRO A 313 -16.73 2.38 15.96
C PRO A 313 -15.74 1.38 16.59
N PRO A 314 -14.83 0.81 15.80
CA PRO A 314 -13.82 -0.08 16.36
C PRO A 314 -12.88 0.74 17.24
N PHE A 315 -12.13 0.07 18.13
CA PHE A 315 -11.00 0.74 18.73
C PHE A 315 -9.97 1.04 17.64
N VAL A 316 -9.51 2.28 17.58
CA VAL A 316 -8.54 2.74 16.59
C VAL A 316 -7.18 2.81 17.28
N PRO A 317 -6.18 2.02 16.88
CA PRO A 317 -4.84 2.17 17.43
C PRO A 317 -4.27 3.52 16.99
N GLU A 318 -3.56 4.20 17.89
CA GLU A 318 -2.71 5.32 17.50
C GLU A 318 -1.55 4.80 16.64
N LEU A 319 -1.49 5.28 15.41
CA LEU A 319 -0.51 4.98 14.37
C LEU A 319 0.30 6.26 14.12
N ALA A 320 1.63 6.12 14.14
CA ALA A 320 2.48 7.23 13.77
C ALA A 320 2.35 7.53 12.27
N ASP A 321 2.52 8.79 11.90
CA ASP A 321 2.72 9.15 10.49
C ASP A 321 4.18 8.89 10.12
N LEU A 322 4.40 7.81 9.38
CA LEU A 322 5.71 7.33 8.98
C LEU A 322 5.84 7.40 7.46
N ASP A 323 7.03 7.77 6.99
CA ASP A 323 7.39 7.54 5.59
C ASP A 323 7.41 6.03 5.31
N MET A 324 6.59 5.58 4.37
CA MET A 324 6.45 4.16 4.05
C MET A 324 7.70 3.55 3.38
N ASP A 325 8.65 4.35 2.90
CA ASP A 325 9.91 3.85 2.33
C ASP A 325 11.04 3.81 3.38
N THR A 326 11.08 4.75 4.33
CA THR A 326 12.17 4.80 5.34
C THR A 326 11.77 4.27 6.71
N GLY A 327 10.47 4.17 6.99
CA GLY A 327 9.94 3.79 8.30
C GLY A 327 10.14 4.84 9.41
N HIS A 328 10.68 6.02 9.07
CA HIS A 328 10.88 7.12 10.00
C HIS A 328 9.65 8.02 10.09
N PRO A 329 9.52 8.84 11.15
CA PRO A 329 8.52 9.91 11.20
C PRO A 329 8.56 10.78 9.94
N SER A 330 7.39 11.07 9.38
CA SER A 330 7.29 11.93 8.21
C SER A 330 7.52 13.39 8.59
N ASP A 331 8.77 13.81 8.51
CA ASP A 331 9.25 15.15 8.90
C ASP A 331 9.81 15.93 7.69
N GLU A 332 9.81 17.27 7.78
CA GLU A 332 10.35 18.15 6.74
C GLU A 332 11.84 17.86 6.48
N GLY A 333 12.17 17.51 5.23
CA GLY A 333 13.53 17.26 4.78
C GLY A 333 14.08 15.87 5.09
N GLU A 334 13.26 14.97 5.64
CA GLU A 334 13.61 13.56 5.83
C GLU A 334 13.62 12.81 4.49
N TYR A 335 12.53 12.92 3.72
CA TYR A 335 12.38 12.24 2.43
C TYR A 335 11.90 13.17 1.31
N ARG A 336 12.57 13.08 0.16
CA ARG A 336 12.39 14.04 -0.95
C ARG A 336 11.03 13.93 -1.63
N LEU A 337 10.43 12.74 -1.67
CA LEU A 337 9.06 12.59 -2.19
C LEU A 337 8.06 13.12 -1.16
N ALA A 338 8.26 12.87 0.14
CA ALA A 338 7.44 13.43 1.21
C ALA A 338 7.42 14.97 1.15
N ASP A 339 8.58 15.64 1.01
CA ASP A 339 8.67 17.11 0.87
C ASP A 339 7.82 17.62 -0.30
N ARG A 340 7.89 16.93 -1.44
CA ARG A 340 7.16 17.32 -2.66
C ARG A 340 5.66 17.13 -2.48
N THR A 341 5.25 16.05 -1.84
CA THR A 341 3.85 15.70 -1.62
C THR A 341 3.21 16.63 -0.61
N HIS A 342 3.88 16.93 0.50
CA HIS A 342 3.43 17.94 1.46
C HIS A 342 3.29 19.31 0.79
N ALA A 343 4.23 19.72 -0.05
CA ALA A 343 4.13 21.00 -0.75
C ALA A 343 3.00 21.04 -1.79
N HIS A 344 2.68 19.90 -2.41
CA HIS A 344 1.53 19.80 -3.32
C HIS A 344 0.22 19.93 -2.54
N LEU A 345 0.07 19.17 -1.44
CA LEU A 345 -1.10 19.25 -0.57
C LEU A 345 -1.29 20.66 0.00
N LEU A 346 -0.21 21.29 0.49
CA LEU A 346 -0.21 22.68 0.93
C LEU A 346 -0.72 23.63 -0.18
N SER A 347 -0.34 23.39 -1.44
CA SER A 347 -0.83 24.18 -2.56
C SER A 347 -2.31 23.97 -2.83
N ASP A 348 -2.82 22.74 -2.72
CA ASP A 348 -4.24 22.45 -2.89
C ASP A 348 -5.07 23.11 -1.78
N LEU A 349 -4.60 23.07 -0.53
CA LEU A 349 -5.24 23.74 0.61
C LEU A 349 -5.22 25.26 0.45
N ALA A 350 -4.07 25.85 0.11
CA ALA A 350 -3.93 27.31 -0.03
C ALA A 350 -4.70 27.90 -1.23
N THR A 351 -5.05 27.09 -2.23
CA THR A 351 -5.85 27.49 -3.39
C THR A 351 -7.34 27.18 -3.22
N GLY A 352 -7.75 26.55 -2.12
CA GLY A 352 -9.13 26.16 -1.87
C GLY A 352 -9.60 24.95 -2.68
N ARG A 353 -8.68 24.23 -3.34
CA ARG A 353 -8.99 22.96 -4.01
C ARG A 353 -9.23 21.83 -3.01
N ALA A 354 -8.49 21.84 -1.91
CA ALA A 354 -8.75 21.00 -0.75
C ALA A 354 -9.47 21.81 0.34
N GLN A 355 -10.52 21.24 0.93
CA GLN A 355 -11.22 21.83 2.07
C GLN A 355 -10.64 21.23 3.35
N ALA A 356 -9.75 21.98 4.00
CA ALA A 356 -9.07 21.51 5.20
C ALA A 356 -10.03 21.49 6.41
N PRO A 357 -10.17 20.36 7.13
CA PRO A 357 -10.53 20.41 8.54
C PRO A 357 -9.51 21.29 9.30
N PRO A 358 -9.92 22.00 10.37
CA PRO A 358 -8.99 22.83 11.15
C PRO A 358 -7.72 22.10 11.61
N GLU A 359 -7.83 20.81 11.94
CA GLU A 359 -6.68 19.95 12.30
C GLU A 359 -5.68 19.79 11.16
N LEU A 360 -6.13 19.51 9.93
CA LEU A 360 -5.23 19.35 8.79
C LEU A 360 -4.41 20.62 8.54
N ARG A 361 -5.02 21.79 8.73
CA ARG A 361 -4.29 23.06 8.65
C ARG A 361 -3.19 23.15 9.70
N GLN A 362 -3.50 22.83 10.95
CA GLN A 362 -2.53 22.89 12.04
C GLN A 362 -1.39 21.89 11.83
N ILE A 363 -1.70 20.67 11.40
CA ILE A 363 -0.71 19.63 11.07
C ILE A 363 0.24 20.14 9.98
N MET A 364 -0.31 20.72 8.90
CA MET A 364 0.51 21.28 7.82
C MET A 364 1.39 22.46 8.29
N LEU A 365 0.89 23.33 9.19
CA LEU A 365 1.71 24.39 9.77
C LEU A 365 2.82 23.83 10.66
N THR A 366 2.51 22.81 11.47
CA THR A 366 3.48 22.13 12.34
C THR A 366 4.59 21.47 11.53
N TYR A 367 4.25 20.79 10.43
CA TYR A 367 5.24 20.16 9.54
C TYR A 367 6.31 21.16 9.06
N TYR A 368 5.90 22.39 8.70
CA TYR A 368 6.81 23.44 8.24
C TYR A 368 7.27 24.41 9.35
N ALA A 369 6.94 24.15 10.62
CA ALA A 369 7.24 25.07 11.72
C ALA A 369 8.74 25.12 12.05
N HIS A 370 9.51 24.12 11.63
CA HIS A 370 10.94 24.04 11.91
C HIS A 370 11.74 24.90 10.93
N ALA A 371 12.13 26.08 11.37
CA ALA A 371 12.78 27.09 10.55
C ALA A 371 14.26 26.78 10.24
N ALA A 372 14.61 26.94 8.95
CA ALA A 372 15.94 27.17 8.36
C ALA A 372 16.98 26.04 8.32
N THR A 373 16.80 24.93 9.05
CA THR A 373 17.84 23.86 9.15
C THR A 373 17.47 22.52 8.51
N THR A 374 16.26 22.37 7.99
CA THR A 374 15.82 21.12 7.34
C THR A 374 16.47 20.94 5.96
N ASN A 375 16.70 19.68 5.56
CA ASN A 375 17.32 19.32 4.27
C ASN A 375 16.30 19.23 3.11
N ASP A 376 15.18 19.94 3.24
CA ASP A 376 14.04 19.89 2.32
C ASP A 376 14.45 20.10 0.85
N GLU A 377 13.95 19.22 -0.02
CA GLU A 377 14.24 19.18 -1.44
C GLU A 377 13.82 20.45 -2.20
N LEU A 378 12.80 21.15 -1.72
CA LEU A 378 12.29 22.38 -2.29
C LEU A 378 13.04 23.61 -1.78
N ARG A 379 13.60 23.60 -0.56
CA ARG A 379 14.52 24.66 -0.08
C ARG A 379 15.73 24.85 -0.98
N LYS A 380 16.21 23.76 -1.58
CA LYS A 380 17.29 23.76 -2.61
C LYS A 380 16.87 24.44 -3.92
N LYS A 381 15.59 24.80 -4.08
CA LYS A 381 14.99 25.36 -5.31
C LYS A 381 14.26 26.67 -4.99
N PRO A 382 14.93 27.84 -5.05
CA PRO A 382 14.40 29.11 -4.53
C PRO A 382 12.99 29.48 -5.02
N ARG A 383 12.67 29.24 -6.30
CA ARG A 383 11.32 29.49 -6.85
C ARG A 383 10.25 28.60 -6.25
N LYS A 384 10.56 27.31 -6.04
CA LYS A 384 9.61 26.36 -5.44
C LYS A 384 9.44 26.64 -3.95
N TRP A 385 10.53 26.92 -3.24
CA TRP A 385 10.48 27.31 -1.84
C TRP A 385 9.66 28.58 -1.61
N LYS A 386 9.84 29.62 -2.45
CA LYS A 386 9.03 30.84 -2.38
C LYS A 386 7.53 30.55 -2.55
N LYS A 387 7.17 29.56 -3.37
CA LYS A 387 5.77 29.13 -3.52
C LYS A 387 5.25 28.45 -2.24
N VAL A 388 6.05 27.57 -1.62
CA VAL A 388 5.73 26.97 -0.30
C VAL A 388 5.48 28.06 0.74
N GLN A 389 6.40 29.02 0.89
CA GLN A 389 6.26 30.14 1.82
C GLN A 389 5.00 30.98 1.54
N THR A 390 4.72 31.27 0.28
CA THR A 390 3.51 32.01 -0.11
C THR A 390 2.24 31.25 0.28
N ASN A 391 2.22 29.93 0.09
CA ASN A 391 1.09 29.09 0.44
C ASN A 391 0.91 28.96 1.96
N LEU A 392 2.01 28.84 2.74
CA LEU A 392 1.97 28.88 4.20
C LEU A 392 1.35 30.17 4.71
N THR A 393 1.80 31.33 4.23
CA THR A 393 1.23 32.63 4.62
C THR A 393 -0.27 32.75 4.28
N LYS A 394 -0.72 32.19 3.14
CA LYS A 394 -2.15 32.16 2.82
C LYS A 394 -2.92 31.30 3.81
N MET A 395 -2.38 30.13 4.15
CA MET A 395 -3.00 29.16 5.04
C MET A 395 -3.11 29.71 6.48
N GLU A 396 -2.09 30.42 6.98
CA GLU A 396 -2.11 31.12 8.28
C GLU A 396 -3.23 32.17 8.34
N LYS A 397 -3.35 33.00 7.29
CA LYS A 397 -4.38 34.06 7.21
C LYS A 397 -5.80 33.51 7.14
N GLN A 398 -6.00 32.35 6.51
CA GLN A 398 -7.30 31.66 6.49
C GLN A 398 -7.67 31.08 7.87
N GLY A 399 -6.70 30.91 8.79
CA GLY A 399 -6.93 30.48 10.17
C GLY A 399 -7.44 31.60 11.08
N THR A 400 -7.04 32.84 10.82
CA THR A 400 -7.40 33.99 11.65
C THR A 400 -8.74 34.62 11.29
N GLY A 401 -9.25 34.41 10.07
CA GLY A 401 -10.49 35.03 9.58
C GLY A 401 -11.81 34.35 9.99
N ASN A 402 -11.76 33.18 10.65
CA ASN A 402 -12.96 32.45 11.12
C ASN A 402 -13.21 32.61 12.63
N ARG A 403 -12.61 33.62 13.28
CA ARG A 403 -12.77 33.91 14.73
C ARG A 403 -13.56 35.20 15.01
N GLU A 404 -14.36 35.68 14.06
CA GLU A 404 -15.27 36.83 14.25
C GLU A 404 -16.73 36.40 14.32
#